data_AF-A0AAU5TLH2-F1
#
_entry.id   AF-A0AAU5TLH2-F1
#
_cell.length_a   1.000
_cell.length_b   1.000
_cell.length_c   1.000
_cell.angle_alpha   90.00
_cell.angle_beta   90.00
_cell.angle_gamma   90.00
#
_symmetry.space_group_name_H-M   'P 1'
#
loop_
_entity.id
_entity.type
_entity.pdbx_description
1 polymer ?
#
loop_
_entity_poly.entity_id
_entity_poly.type
_entity_poly.pdbx_seq_one_letter_code
_entity_poly.pdbx_strand_id
1 'polypeptide(L)'
;MRDRGRIDLMARLCERCWNILANEMARLDGATAAPRAEPDPDDPSWIEPPTCPQCAMPVRVYPTNYDRWVSLAEVELPAKDVPEPFRWRLTKLPGRSHVGIDVVAVRVRGLDPLPGEPVVPAHRMMCVPDTTGEAADRP
;
A
#
# COMPACT_ATOMS: atom_id res chain seq x y z
N MET A 1 3.40 -16.96 23.14
CA MET A 1 3.67 -15.79 22.29
C MET A 1 3.77 -16.29 20.86
N ARG A 2 3.03 -15.69 19.92
CA ARG A 2 3.08 -16.06 18.50
C ARG A 2 4.06 -15.10 17.83
N ASP A 3 5.18 -15.63 17.34
CA ASP A 3 6.22 -14.82 16.71
C ASP A 3 5.87 -14.57 15.23
N ARG A 4 5.93 -13.30 14.78
CA ARG A 4 5.82 -12.91 13.36
C ARG A 4 6.88 -11.86 13.02
N GLY A 5 7.49 -12.00 11.82
CA GLY A 5 8.52 -11.09 11.29
C GLY A 5 9.96 -11.56 11.57
N ARG A 6 10.71 -11.91 10.51
CA ARG A 6 12.18 -12.07 10.56
C ARG A 6 12.78 -10.95 9.72
N ILE A 7 13.30 -9.91 10.36
CA ILE A 7 14.28 -9.03 9.73
C ILE A 7 15.63 -9.68 10.01
N ASP A 8 16.36 -10.09 8.97
CA ASP A 8 17.55 -10.95 9.07
C ASP A 8 18.81 -10.17 9.48
N LEU A 9 18.69 -9.41 10.59
CA LEU A 9 19.78 -8.80 11.35
C LEU A 9 19.41 -8.88 12.84
N MET A 10 19.56 -10.08 13.42
CA MET A 10 19.65 -10.43 14.86
C MET A 10 18.62 -9.91 15.89
N ALA A 11 17.55 -9.20 15.51
CA ALA A 11 16.50 -8.76 16.46
C ALA A 11 15.15 -9.42 16.17
N ARG A 12 14.64 -10.22 17.13
CA ARG A 12 13.27 -10.74 17.13
C ARG A 12 12.40 -9.84 18.00
N LEU A 13 11.41 -9.18 17.39
CA LEU A 13 10.42 -8.40 18.13
C LEU A 13 9.25 -9.29 18.54
N CYS A 14 8.76 -9.14 19.76
CA CYS A 14 7.47 -9.72 20.12
C CYS A 14 6.33 -9.04 19.33
N GLU A 15 5.16 -9.67 19.25
CA GLU A 15 4.00 -9.18 18.51
C GLU A 15 3.64 -7.71 18.83
N ARG A 16 3.71 -7.31 20.09
CA ARG A 16 3.44 -5.93 20.51
C ARG A 16 4.49 -4.95 19.96
N CYS A 17 5.77 -5.25 20.12
CA CYS A 17 6.85 -4.39 19.63
C CYS A 17 6.86 -4.31 18.10
N TRP A 18 6.60 -5.44 17.43
CA TRP A 18 6.42 -5.49 15.98
C TRP A 18 5.27 -4.58 15.54
N ASN A 19 4.11 -4.66 16.18
CA ASN A 19 2.95 -3.84 15.81
C ASN A 19 3.22 -2.35 15.98
N ILE A 20 3.95 -1.94 17.01
CA ILE A 20 4.36 -0.54 17.21
C ILE A 20 5.24 -0.10 16.04
N LEU A 21 6.31 -0.84 15.74
CA LEU A 21 7.24 -0.52 14.67
C LEU A 21 6.56 -0.50 13.30
N ALA A 22 5.75 -1.51 12.98
CA ALA A 22 5.01 -1.61 11.72
C ALA A 22 4.01 -0.45 11.55
N ASN A 23 3.36 0.00 12.63
CA ASN A 23 2.48 1.18 12.59
C ASN A 23 3.26 2.47 12.35
N GLU A 24 4.44 2.62 12.95
CA GLU A 24 5.30 3.78 12.73
C GLU A 24 5.80 3.85 11.29
N MET A 25 6.30 2.72 10.76
CA MET A 25 6.67 2.60 9.36
C MET A 25 5.49 2.92 8.44
N ALA A 26 4.30 2.36 8.70
CA ALA A 26 3.10 2.62 7.93
C ALA A 26 2.73 4.11 7.89
N ARG A 27 2.82 4.83 9.01
CA ARG A 27 2.52 6.27 9.06
C ARG A 27 3.51 7.08 8.24
N LEU A 28 4.81 6.82 8.41
CA LEU A 28 5.85 7.46 7.62
C LEU A 28 5.65 7.18 6.12
N ASP A 29 5.21 5.95 5.82
CA ASP A 29 5.09 5.49 4.46
C ASP A 29 3.79 5.88 3.76
N GLY A 30 2.75 6.22 4.52
CA GLY A 30 1.38 6.33 4.00
C GLY A 30 0.72 4.98 3.73
N ALA A 31 1.23 3.89 4.29
CA ALA A 31 0.62 2.55 4.23
C ALA A 31 -0.46 2.38 5.30
N THR A 32 -1.47 3.24 5.25
CA THR A 32 -2.57 3.31 6.23
C THR A 32 -3.92 2.85 5.65
N ALA A 33 -3.91 2.15 4.52
CA ALA A 33 -5.13 1.61 3.94
C ALA A 33 -5.73 0.52 4.84
N ALA A 34 -7.05 0.32 4.75
CA ALA A 34 -7.68 -0.81 5.40
C ALA A 34 -7.22 -2.12 4.73
N PRO A 35 -7.05 -3.22 5.49
CA PRO A 35 -6.82 -4.53 4.92
C PRO A 35 -7.91 -4.89 3.91
N ARG A 36 -7.52 -5.39 2.73
CA ARG A 36 -8.47 -5.94 1.79
C ARG A 36 -8.61 -7.43 2.07
N ALA A 37 -9.84 -7.88 2.32
CA ALA A 37 -10.11 -9.31 2.39
C ALA A 37 -9.78 -9.95 1.03
N GLU A 38 -9.17 -11.13 1.07
CA GLU A 38 -8.99 -11.91 -0.14
C GLU A 38 -10.38 -12.31 -0.67
N PRO A 39 -10.60 -12.19 -2.00
CA PRO A 39 -11.79 -12.74 -2.61
C PRO A 39 -11.91 -14.23 -2.31
N ASP A 40 -13.12 -14.70 -2.02
CA ASP A 40 -13.41 -16.13 -2.09
C ASP A 40 -13.22 -16.58 -3.55
N PRO A 41 -12.33 -17.56 -3.84
CA PRO A 41 -12.09 -18.01 -5.21
C PRO A 41 -13.34 -18.59 -5.89
N ASP A 42 -14.34 -19.02 -5.11
CA ASP A 42 -15.59 -19.58 -5.60
C ASP A 42 -16.73 -18.53 -5.71
N ASP A 43 -16.48 -17.27 -5.35
CA ASP A 43 -17.47 -16.19 -5.49
C ASP A 43 -17.45 -15.60 -6.92
N PRO A 44 -18.54 -15.75 -7.70
CA PRO A 44 -18.63 -15.22 -9.06
C PRO A 44 -18.90 -13.71 -9.11
N SER A 45 -19.06 -13.04 -7.97
CA SER A 45 -19.37 -11.61 -7.93
C SER A 45 -18.21 -10.76 -8.46
N TRP A 46 -18.54 -9.77 -9.30
CA TRP A 46 -17.55 -8.77 -9.69
C TRP A 46 -17.22 -7.91 -8.47
N ILE A 47 -15.94 -7.86 -8.12
CA ILE A 47 -15.47 -7.10 -6.96
C ILE A 47 -15.21 -5.68 -7.41
N GLU A 48 -16.04 -4.76 -6.93
CA GLU A 48 -15.85 -3.33 -7.20
C GLU A 48 -14.43 -2.90 -6.80
N PRO A 49 -13.71 -2.15 -7.67
CA PRO A 49 -12.42 -1.61 -7.32
C PRO A 49 -12.56 -0.69 -6.11
N PRO A 50 -11.66 -0.77 -5.11
CA PRO A 50 -11.73 0.11 -3.97
C PRO A 50 -11.48 1.55 -4.44
N THR A 51 -12.19 2.49 -3.84
CA THR A 51 -12.01 3.92 -4.09
C THR A 51 -11.29 4.58 -2.93
N CYS A 52 -10.58 5.69 -3.23
CA CYS A 52 -9.96 6.49 -2.20
C CYS A 52 -11.05 7.21 -1.38
N PRO A 53 -11.03 7.14 -0.04
CA PRO A 53 -12.02 7.84 0.78
C PRO A 53 -11.91 9.37 0.75
N GLN A 54 -10.83 9.93 0.17
CA GLN A 54 -10.58 11.37 0.15
C GLN A 54 -10.94 12.06 -1.17
N CYS A 55 -10.88 11.35 -2.30
CA CYS A 55 -11.15 11.92 -3.63
C CYS A 55 -12.01 11.01 -4.51
N ALA A 56 -12.55 9.92 -3.96
CA ALA A 56 -13.39 8.92 -4.64
C ALA A 56 -12.79 8.23 -5.89
N MET A 57 -11.55 8.54 -6.26
CA MET A 57 -10.89 7.91 -7.42
C MET A 57 -10.56 6.43 -7.14
N PRO A 58 -10.60 5.56 -8.17
CA PRO A 58 -10.22 4.16 -8.03
C PRO A 58 -8.76 4.02 -7.60
N VAL A 59 -8.51 3.07 -6.71
CA VAL A 59 -7.18 2.75 -6.17
C VAL A 59 -6.93 1.26 -6.19
N ARG A 60 -5.66 0.87 -6.12
CA ARG A 60 -5.27 -0.51 -5.81
C ARG A 60 -4.75 -0.60 -4.39
N VAL A 61 -5.21 -1.59 -3.64
CA VAL A 61 -4.82 -1.78 -2.24
C VAL A 61 -3.98 -3.05 -2.13
N TYR A 62 -2.73 -2.90 -1.70
CA TYR A 62 -1.76 -4.00 -1.60
C TYR A 62 -1.22 -4.15 -0.19
N PRO A 63 -0.97 -5.39 0.28
CA PRO A 63 -0.23 -5.62 1.51
C PRO A 63 1.23 -5.22 1.33
N THR A 64 1.88 -4.75 2.38
CA THR A 64 3.30 -4.42 2.42
C THR A 64 4.12 -5.57 2.99
N ASN A 65 5.45 -5.51 2.82
CA ASN A 65 6.38 -6.46 3.43
C ASN A 65 6.46 -6.38 4.97
N TYR A 66 5.69 -5.48 5.61
CA TYR A 66 5.59 -5.35 7.06
C TYR A 66 4.14 -5.47 7.57
N ASP A 67 3.28 -6.19 6.84
CA ASP A 67 1.92 -6.56 7.28
C ASP A 67 1.01 -5.35 7.50
N ARG A 68 1.15 -4.33 6.66
CA ARG A 68 0.27 -3.15 6.57
C ARG A 68 -0.19 -3.00 5.12
N TRP A 69 -1.04 -2.02 4.83
CA TRP A 69 -1.68 -1.91 3.53
C TRP A 69 -1.55 -0.52 2.95
N VAL A 70 -1.29 -0.42 1.65
CA VAL A 70 -1.10 0.86 0.97
C VAL A 70 -2.03 0.98 -0.23
N SER A 71 -2.63 2.16 -0.39
CA SER A 71 -3.37 2.54 -1.59
C SER A 71 -2.40 3.11 -2.63
N LEU A 72 -2.33 2.46 -3.78
CA LEU A 72 -1.48 2.82 -4.91
C LEU A 72 -2.31 3.30 -6.11
N ALA A 73 -1.66 4.08 -6.95
CA ALA A 73 -2.13 4.41 -8.29
C ALA A 73 -2.40 3.16 -9.13
N GLU A 74 -3.26 3.29 -10.13
CA GLU A 74 -3.47 2.21 -11.12
C GLU A 74 -2.36 2.14 -12.17
N VAL A 75 -1.62 3.24 -12.33
CA VAL A 75 -0.58 3.41 -13.36
C VAL A 75 0.80 3.41 -12.74
N GLU A 76 1.75 2.76 -13.41
CA GLU A 76 3.17 2.90 -13.13
C GLU A 76 3.71 4.16 -13.81
N LEU A 77 4.62 4.86 -13.13
CA LEU A 77 5.30 6.03 -13.67
C LEU A 77 6.82 5.84 -13.58
N PRO A 78 7.61 6.52 -14.43
CA PRO A 78 9.05 6.55 -14.28
C PRO A 78 9.44 7.16 -12.93
N ALA A 79 10.47 6.62 -12.29
CA ALA A 79 10.90 7.07 -10.96
C ALA A 79 11.24 8.57 -10.89
N LYS A 80 11.77 9.16 -11.97
CA LYS A 80 12.06 10.60 -12.07
C LYS A 80 10.81 11.49 -11.92
N ASP A 81 9.64 10.96 -12.26
CA ASP A 81 8.37 11.70 -12.27
C ASP A 81 7.60 11.53 -10.94
N VAL A 82 8.11 10.69 -10.03
CA VAL A 82 7.49 10.38 -8.73
C VAL A 82 8.43 10.80 -7.62
N PRO A 83 8.04 11.64 -6.64
CA PRO A 83 8.91 11.97 -5.52
C PRO A 83 9.17 10.72 -4.66
N GLU A 84 10.41 10.59 -4.17
CA GLU A 84 10.90 9.42 -3.42
C GLU A 84 9.93 8.91 -2.34
N PRO A 85 9.29 9.77 -1.51
CA PRO A 85 8.40 9.31 -0.45
C PRO A 85 7.09 8.63 -0.91
N PHE A 86 6.82 8.65 -2.22
CA PHE A 86 5.65 8.04 -2.85
C PHE A 86 6.02 6.88 -3.79
N ARG A 87 7.30 6.53 -3.92
CA ARG A 87 7.75 5.45 -4.81
C ARG A 87 7.56 4.09 -4.15
N TRP A 88 6.72 3.25 -4.76
CA TRP A 88 6.56 1.84 -4.39
C TRP A 88 6.93 0.92 -5.55
N ARG A 89 7.28 -0.32 -5.22
CA ARG A 89 7.41 -1.42 -6.18
C ARG A 89 6.49 -2.56 -5.78
N LEU A 90 5.93 -3.23 -6.78
CA LEU A 90 5.19 -4.46 -6.57
C LEU A 90 6.15 -5.63 -6.75
N THR A 91 6.36 -6.39 -5.67
CA THR A 91 7.26 -7.54 -5.65
C THR A 91 6.43 -8.80 -5.52
N LYS A 92 6.67 -9.75 -6.43
CA LYS A 92 6.10 -11.10 -6.30
C LYS A 92 6.84 -11.86 -5.21
N LEU A 93 6.12 -12.41 -4.24
CA LEU A 93 6.67 -13.30 -3.23
C LEU A 93 6.91 -14.68 -3.86
N PRO A 94 8.10 -15.28 -3.72
CA PRO A 94 8.32 -16.64 -4.17
C PRO A 94 7.58 -17.62 -3.25
N GLY A 95 6.57 -18.31 -3.80
CA GLY A 95 6.09 -19.61 -3.29
C GLY A 95 5.25 -19.58 -1.99
N ARG A 96 4.30 -18.66 -1.82
CA ARG A 96 3.28 -18.78 -0.77
C ARG A 96 1.88 -18.99 -1.34
N SER A 97 1.47 -20.26 -1.39
CA SER A 97 0.07 -20.73 -1.43
C SER A 97 -0.67 -20.59 -2.77
N HIS A 98 -1.59 -21.54 -3.01
CA HIS A 98 -2.52 -21.60 -4.15
C HIS A 98 -3.69 -20.61 -4.05
N VAL A 99 -3.67 -19.68 -3.08
CA VAL A 99 -4.75 -18.73 -2.81
C VAL A 99 -4.13 -17.44 -2.26
N GLY A 100 -4.46 -16.29 -2.86
CA GLY A 100 -4.40 -14.99 -2.20
C GLY A 100 -3.12 -14.15 -2.37
N ILE A 101 -3.07 -13.31 -3.40
CA ILE A 101 -2.14 -12.19 -3.62
C ILE A 101 -0.65 -12.50 -3.34
N ASP A 102 0.02 -13.14 -4.30
CA ASP A 102 1.48 -13.31 -4.34
C ASP A 102 2.26 -11.99 -4.50
N VAL A 103 1.64 -10.82 -4.37
CA VAL A 103 2.23 -9.50 -4.65
C VAL A 103 2.19 -8.61 -3.43
N VAL A 104 3.36 -8.16 -2.97
CA VAL A 104 3.49 -7.17 -1.89
C VAL A 104 4.04 -5.85 -2.42
N ALA A 105 3.55 -4.75 -1.86
CA ALA A 105 4.12 -3.43 -2.05
C ALA A 105 5.36 -3.27 -1.17
N VAL A 106 6.51 -3.02 -1.80
CA VAL A 106 7.78 -2.76 -1.13
C VAL A 106 8.17 -1.33 -1.38
N ARG A 107 8.58 -0.63 -0.31
CA ARG A 107 9.05 0.74 -0.44
C ARG A 107 10.47 0.76 -0.98
N VAL A 108 10.70 1.70 -1.89
CA VAL A 108 12.03 1.94 -2.45
C VAL A 108 12.81 2.83 -1.49
N ARG A 109 13.62 2.22 -0.60
CA ARG A 109 14.48 2.96 0.37
C ARG A 109 15.97 2.58 0.32
N GLY A 110 16.33 1.54 -0.44
CA GLY A 110 17.68 0.94 -0.38
C GLY A 110 18.55 1.24 -1.60
N LEU A 111 18.00 1.03 -2.79
CA LEU A 111 18.61 1.42 -4.05
C LEU A 111 17.59 2.26 -4.78
N ASP A 112 17.90 3.54 -4.94
CA ASP A 112 17.05 4.42 -5.72
C ASP A 112 16.89 3.84 -7.13
N PRO A 113 15.67 3.86 -7.69
CA PRO A 113 15.48 3.38 -9.04
C PRO A 113 16.29 4.24 -9.99
N LEU A 114 16.72 3.67 -11.10
CA LEU A 114 17.15 4.51 -12.21
C LEU A 114 16.00 5.45 -12.61
N PRO A 115 16.28 6.69 -13.08
CA PRO A 115 15.25 7.68 -13.42
C PRO A 115 14.11 7.16 -14.31
N GLY A 116 14.39 6.21 -15.21
CA GLY A 116 13.42 5.60 -16.12
C GLY A 116 12.77 4.31 -15.61
N GLU A 117 13.19 3.76 -14.47
CA GLU A 117 12.62 2.54 -13.93
C GLU A 117 11.18 2.77 -13.45
N PRO A 118 10.27 1.81 -13.71
CA PRO A 118 8.89 1.93 -13.30
C PRO A 118 8.76 1.84 -11.77
N VAL A 119 7.94 2.72 -11.22
CA VAL A 119 7.49 2.70 -9.84
C VAL A 119 5.97 2.90 -9.82
N VAL A 120 5.32 2.37 -8.80
CA VAL A 120 3.90 2.61 -8.55
C VAL A 120 3.76 3.75 -7.54
N PRO A 121 3.19 4.91 -7.92
CA PRO A 121 2.97 5.98 -6.97
C PRO A 121 2.00 5.57 -5.86
N ALA A 122 2.29 6.00 -4.63
CA ALA A 122 1.28 6.03 -3.59
C ALA A 122 0.13 6.95 -4.04
N HIS A 123 -1.12 6.49 -3.91
CA HIS A 123 -2.27 7.24 -4.42
C HIS A 123 -2.37 8.65 -3.81
N ARG A 124 -1.96 8.82 -2.54
CA ARG A 124 -1.89 10.12 -1.85
C ARG A 124 -1.11 11.20 -2.61
N MET A 125 -0.22 10.84 -3.53
CA MET A 125 0.50 11.80 -4.39
C MET A 125 -0.44 12.49 -5.39
N MET A 126 -1.42 11.76 -5.90
CA MET A 126 -2.39 12.21 -6.91
C MET A 126 -3.72 12.63 -6.27
N CYS A 127 -3.89 12.33 -4.98
CA CYS A 127 -5.09 12.63 -4.24
C CYS A 127 -5.18 14.14 -3.98
N VAL A 128 -5.91 14.83 -4.84
CA VAL A 128 -6.41 16.18 -4.55
C VAL A 128 -7.67 15.99 -3.70
N PRO A 129 -7.73 16.52 -2.47
CA PRO A 129 -8.95 16.40 -1.66
C PRO A 129 -10.11 17.06 -2.40
N ASP A 130 -11.26 16.40 -2.43
CA ASP A 130 -12.46 17.01 -2.98
C ASP A 130 -12.78 18.28 -2.18
N THR A 131 -12.71 19.44 -2.84
CA THR A 131 -13.16 20.72 -2.30
C THR A 131 -14.68 20.88 -2.36
N THR A 132 -15.42 19.78 -2.51
CA THR A 132 -16.89 19.76 -2.51
C THR A 132 -17.41 19.90 -1.07
N GLY A 133 -17.14 21.07 -0.50
CA GLY A 133 -17.58 21.56 0.78
C GLY A 133 -17.92 23.05 0.67
N GLU A 134 -18.72 23.43 -0.32
CA GLU A 134 -19.43 24.72 -0.42
C GLU A 134 -20.67 24.45 -1.31
N ALA A 135 -21.93 24.59 -0.88
CA ALA A 135 -22.47 25.59 0.01
C ALA A 135 -23.43 25.02 1.06
N ALA A 136 -23.13 25.29 2.32
CA ALA A 136 -24.17 25.72 3.24
C ALA A 136 -24.56 27.13 2.82
N ASP A 137 -25.68 27.31 2.14
CA ASP A 137 -26.58 28.45 2.35
C ASP A 137 -27.87 28.28 1.53
N ARG A 138 -28.98 28.68 2.18
CA ARG A 138 -30.24 29.24 1.65
C ARG A 138 -31.50 28.38 1.84
N PRO A 139 -32.62 29.00 2.24
CA PRO A 139 -32.82 30.05 3.25
C PRO A 139 -33.62 29.55 4.47
#